data_AF-A0A1M5X494-F1
#
_entry.id   AF-A0A1M5X494-F1
#
_cell.length_a   1.000
_cell.length_b   1.000
_cell.length_c   1.000
_cell.angle_alpha   90.00
_cell.angle_beta   90.00
_cell.angle_gamma   90.00
#
_symmetry.space_group_name_H-M   'P 1'
#
loop_
_entity.id
_entity.type
_entity.pdbx_description
1 polymer ?
#
loop_
_entity_poly.entity_id
_entity_poly.type
_entity_poly.pdbx_seq_one_letter_code
_entity_poly.pdbx_strand_id
1 'polypeptide(L)'
;MVKKYLPNWESLDSRTIPSWFNDAKFGIFLHWGVYSVPAWRKINDERFGSYAEWYYASVYGNYKNNDDDFHKKVYGEDFEYRKFANYFKAELFDPELWADIFYNAGAKYVVLTSKHHEGYCLWPTKNKHKVNWRVTDVGPNKDLLGELSKAVRKRGMKMGAYYSMIDWETNKSHRPENGYFVPEKDRKKYGIEESRYVDEILIPQLKELVNNYEPAVIFTDGGEWDLTEEESKVKEFLAWLYNNAPNKDEVVINDRFCVGMPGNHGDYYSTEYKDIDGFENIHPWEESRGIGKSYGFNRAENLEDYSTSEELVHELIDIVSRDGNLLLNVGPTADGRIPVIQQQRLYDIGEWLKVNGDSIYSTTSSKVFNSGNSNIYFTQDKGGKNIYCILTKWCDDEFVIYCNEDVNINSINLLNYGGDITYSQNGNEIIINSPTIAPNTYGGKYAYVYRIKLD
;
A
#
# COMPACT_ATOMS: atom_id res chain seq x y z
N MET A 1 15.14 3.64 -31.70
CA MET A 1 16.10 2.88 -30.88
C MET A 1 15.47 2.71 -29.50
N VAL A 2 15.47 1.52 -28.92
CA VAL A 2 14.99 1.33 -27.55
C VAL A 2 15.98 2.02 -26.61
N LYS A 3 15.50 2.93 -25.75
CA LYS A 3 16.34 3.61 -24.76
C LYS A 3 16.92 2.55 -23.82
N LYS A 4 18.25 2.49 -23.74
CA LYS A 4 18.97 1.57 -22.84
C LYS A 4 19.28 2.29 -21.54
N TYR A 5 18.88 1.72 -20.42
CA TYR A 5 19.16 2.27 -19.09
C TYR A 5 20.55 1.80 -18.59
N LEU A 6 21.37 2.72 -18.10
CA LEU A 6 22.68 2.45 -17.50
C LEU A 6 22.55 2.41 -15.96
N PRO A 7 23.45 1.72 -15.23
CA PRO A 7 23.40 1.63 -13.77
C PRO A 7 23.93 2.92 -13.10
N ASN A 8 23.28 4.04 -13.37
CA ASN A 8 23.48 5.33 -12.73
C ASN A 8 22.15 6.10 -12.64
N TRP A 9 22.00 6.94 -11.63
CA TRP A 9 20.73 7.62 -11.35
C TRP A 9 20.26 8.52 -12.48
N GLU A 10 21.15 9.29 -13.12
CA GLU A 10 20.79 10.12 -14.28
C GLU A 10 20.09 9.30 -15.37
N SER A 11 20.59 8.09 -15.65
CA SER A 11 19.94 7.21 -16.60
C SER A 11 18.66 6.58 -16.06
N LEU A 12 18.66 6.08 -14.83
CA LEU A 12 17.54 5.34 -14.24
C LEU A 12 16.32 6.24 -13.99
N ASP A 13 16.54 7.42 -13.43
CA ASP A 13 15.50 8.41 -13.10
C ASP A 13 14.92 9.07 -14.36
N SER A 14 15.60 8.96 -15.49
CA SER A 14 15.07 9.41 -16.79
C SER A 14 14.02 8.45 -17.39
N ARG A 15 13.67 7.36 -16.69
CA ARG A 15 12.63 6.43 -17.11
C ARG A 15 11.26 7.08 -16.94
N THR A 16 10.43 6.98 -17.97
CA THR A 16 9.03 7.35 -17.86
C THR A 16 8.27 6.24 -17.14
N ILE A 17 7.62 6.58 -16.01
CA ILE A 17 6.76 5.65 -15.28
C ILE A 17 5.59 5.17 -16.17
N PRO A 18 5.23 3.87 -16.14
CA PRO A 18 4.01 3.37 -16.75
C PRO A 18 2.75 4.12 -16.28
N SER A 19 1.95 4.62 -17.23
CA SER A 19 0.81 5.50 -16.93
C SER A 19 -0.27 4.86 -16.06
N TRP A 20 -0.38 3.53 -16.09
CA TRP A 20 -1.39 2.80 -15.33
C TRP A 20 -1.30 3.10 -13.83
N PHE A 21 -0.09 3.34 -13.30
CA PHE A 21 0.12 3.58 -11.87
C PHE A 21 -0.54 4.88 -11.42
N ASN A 22 -0.31 5.97 -12.16
CA ASN A 22 -0.94 7.26 -11.86
C ASN A 22 -2.45 7.27 -12.12
N ASP A 23 -2.96 6.36 -12.95
CA ASP A 23 -4.38 6.21 -13.22
C ASP A 23 -5.11 5.35 -12.18
N ALA A 24 -4.36 4.51 -11.47
CA ALA A 24 -4.88 3.49 -10.57
C ALA A 24 -5.49 4.05 -9.29
N LYS A 25 -4.83 5.03 -8.65
CA LYS A 25 -5.21 5.73 -7.41
C LYS A 25 -5.39 4.90 -6.14
N PHE A 26 -5.87 3.67 -6.26
CA PHE A 26 -6.21 2.83 -5.12
C PHE A 26 -5.71 1.39 -5.31
N GLY A 27 -4.94 0.92 -4.35
CA GLY A 27 -4.43 -0.44 -4.28
C GLY A 27 -4.62 -1.07 -2.90
N ILE A 28 -4.46 -2.39 -2.85
CA ILE A 28 -4.51 -3.17 -1.60
C ILE A 28 -3.13 -3.71 -1.25
N PHE A 29 -2.73 -3.49 -0.01
CA PHE A 29 -1.53 -4.10 0.57
C PHE A 29 -1.93 -5.29 1.46
N LEU A 30 -1.11 -6.33 1.50
CA LEU A 30 -1.32 -7.52 2.32
C LEU A 30 -0.08 -7.85 3.12
N HIS A 31 -0.15 -7.66 4.44
CA HIS A 31 0.82 -8.19 5.40
C HIS A 31 0.30 -9.49 5.99
N TRP A 32 0.80 -10.60 5.45
CA TRP A 32 0.41 -11.94 5.83
C TRP A 32 1.66 -12.82 5.89
N GLY A 33 1.82 -13.57 6.98
CA GLY A 33 3.02 -14.37 7.17
C GLY A 33 2.96 -15.18 8.45
N VAL A 34 4.12 -15.66 8.91
CA VAL A 34 4.17 -16.48 10.12
C VAL A 34 3.76 -15.68 11.35
N TYR A 35 4.05 -14.38 11.37
CA TYR A 35 3.58 -13.44 12.39
C TYR A 35 2.04 -13.34 12.52
N SER A 36 1.27 -13.72 11.49
CA SER A 36 -0.19 -13.79 11.55
C SER A 36 -0.71 -14.94 12.45
N VAL A 37 0.18 -15.82 12.93
CA VAL A 37 -0.16 -16.88 13.89
C VAL A 37 -0.24 -16.33 15.31
N PRO A 38 0.83 -15.74 15.89
CA PRO A 38 0.70 -15.08 17.18
C PRO A 38 -0.25 -13.88 17.11
N ALA A 39 -0.19 -13.14 15.99
CA ALA A 39 -1.11 -12.05 15.63
C ALA A 39 -1.34 -11.07 16.78
N TRP A 40 -0.28 -10.63 17.46
CA TRP A 40 -0.45 -9.91 18.71
C TRP A 40 0.63 -8.88 18.96
N ARG A 41 0.20 -7.64 19.21
CA ARG A 41 0.97 -6.60 19.90
C ARG A 41 0.02 -5.84 20.80
N LYS A 42 0.53 -5.30 21.89
CA LYS A 42 -0.20 -4.34 22.71
C LYS A 42 -0.53 -3.11 21.89
N ILE A 43 -1.79 -2.70 21.99
CA ILE A 43 -2.27 -1.49 21.33
C ILE A 43 -1.58 -0.27 21.95
N ASN A 44 -0.97 0.52 21.09
CA ASN A 44 -0.25 1.75 21.40
C ASN A 44 -0.51 2.75 20.27
N ASP A 45 -0.79 3.99 20.64
CA ASP A 45 -1.05 5.10 19.71
C ASP A 45 0.25 5.73 19.17
N GLU A 46 1.42 5.34 19.70
CA GLU A 46 2.70 5.69 19.10
C GLU A 46 2.77 5.13 17.67
N ARG A 47 3.27 5.97 16.76
CA ARG A 47 3.56 5.57 15.37
C ARG A 47 4.47 4.33 15.39
N PHE A 48 4.08 3.29 14.64
CA PHE A 48 4.74 1.99 14.59
C PHE A 48 4.63 1.12 15.87
N GLY A 49 3.84 1.54 16.86
CA GLY A 49 3.80 0.91 18.18
C GLY A 49 3.07 -0.44 18.23
N SER A 50 2.12 -0.67 17.31
CA SER A 50 1.16 -1.77 17.36
C SER A 50 1.38 -2.86 16.30
N TYR A 51 2.52 -2.86 15.61
CA TYR A 51 2.82 -3.66 14.42
C TYR A 51 2.98 -5.16 14.71
N ALA A 52 1.93 -5.96 14.48
CA ALA A 52 1.91 -7.39 14.77
C ALA A 52 2.88 -8.21 13.93
N GLU A 53 3.21 -7.73 12.74
CA GLU A 53 4.25 -8.29 11.88
C GLU A 53 5.67 -8.13 12.43
N TRP A 54 5.85 -7.30 13.47
CA TRP A 54 7.12 -7.11 14.20
C TRP A 54 7.30 -8.04 15.40
N TYR A 55 6.41 -9.02 15.59
CA TYR A 55 6.44 -9.95 16.73
C TYR A 55 7.82 -10.57 17.00
N TYR A 56 8.52 -11.04 15.97
CA TYR A 56 9.83 -11.67 16.17
C TYR A 56 10.84 -10.69 16.74
N ALA A 57 10.99 -9.51 16.12
CA ALA A 57 11.92 -8.49 16.55
C ALA A 57 11.60 -7.95 17.95
N SER A 58 10.32 -7.72 18.22
CA SER A 58 9.89 -7.10 19.47
C SER A 58 9.79 -8.06 20.63
N VAL A 59 9.27 -9.27 20.43
CA VAL A 59 9.03 -10.20 21.54
C VAL A 59 10.26 -11.03 21.87
N TYR A 60 11.03 -11.43 20.85
CA TYR A 60 12.24 -12.25 21.05
C TYR A 60 13.50 -11.40 21.14
N GLY A 61 13.55 -10.32 20.36
CA GLY A 61 14.65 -9.37 20.40
C GLY A 61 14.47 -8.30 21.47
N ASN A 62 15.29 -7.25 21.37
CA ASN A 62 15.25 -6.09 22.26
C ASN A 62 14.61 -4.87 21.59
N TYR A 63 13.75 -5.07 20.57
CA TYR A 63 13.22 -3.98 19.78
C TYR A 63 11.81 -3.55 20.23
N LYS A 64 11.70 -2.52 21.07
CA LYS A 64 10.41 -1.90 21.47
C LYS A 64 9.37 -2.91 21.99
N ASN A 65 9.79 -3.83 22.85
CA ASN A 65 8.87 -4.74 23.53
C ASN A 65 8.06 -4.02 24.61
N ASN A 66 6.81 -3.66 24.30
CA ASN A 66 5.82 -3.11 25.25
C ASN A 66 4.75 -4.15 25.64
N ASP A 67 5.03 -5.43 25.38
CA ASP A 67 4.06 -6.49 25.11
C ASP A 67 3.80 -7.38 26.35
N ASP A 68 4.03 -6.81 27.54
CA ASP A 68 3.97 -7.51 28.84
C ASP A 68 4.62 -8.91 28.73
N ASP A 69 4.07 -9.95 29.36
CA ASP A 69 4.55 -11.34 29.29
C ASP A 69 3.64 -12.25 28.43
N PHE A 70 2.91 -11.70 27.45
CA PHE A 70 1.93 -12.43 26.63
C PHE A 70 2.53 -13.71 26.02
N HIS A 71 3.71 -13.60 25.41
CA HIS A 71 4.37 -14.75 24.79
C HIS A 71 4.64 -15.87 25.80
N LYS A 72 5.21 -15.51 26.96
CA LYS A 72 5.51 -16.43 28.04
C LYS A 72 4.25 -17.09 28.61
N LYS A 73 3.14 -16.35 28.71
CA LYS A 73 1.85 -16.87 29.19
C LYS A 73 1.17 -17.81 28.20
N VAL A 74 1.22 -17.52 26.90
CA VAL A 74 0.45 -18.24 25.88
C VAL A 74 1.23 -19.38 25.25
N TYR A 75 2.52 -19.18 24.97
CA TYR A 75 3.36 -20.14 24.24
C TYR A 75 4.49 -20.74 25.10
N GLY A 76 4.87 -20.06 26.18
CA GLY A 76 6.00 -20.41 27.02
C GLY A 76 7.30 -19.73 26.59
N GLU A 77 8.18 -19.46 27.55
CA GLU A 77 9.41 -18.68 27.36
C GLU A 77 10.38 -19.30 26.32
N ASP A 78 10.38 -20.62 26.19
CA ASP A 78 11.28 -21.36 25.30
C ASP A 78 10.66 -21.68 23.92
N PHE A 79 9.50 -21.12 23.59
CA PHE A 79 8.86 -21.36 22.30
C PHE A 79 9.58 -20.61 21.17
N GLU A 80 10.41 -21.30 20.39
CA GLU A 80 11.12 -20.70 19.24
C GLU A 80 10.16 -20.09 18.20
N TYR A 81 10.47 -18.89 17.71
CA TYR A 81 9.64 -18.17 16.73
C TYR A 81 9.34 -19.00 15.49
N ARG A 82 10.35 -19.65 14.91
CA ARG A 82 10.19 -20.48 13.71
C ARG A 82 9.19 -21.64 13.88
N LYS A 83 8.84 -22.03 15.12
CA LYS A 83 7.79 -23.04 15.35
C LYS A 83 6.39 -22.54 14.98
N PHE A 84 6.15 -21.22 14.96
CA PHE A 84 4.88 -20.66 14.50
C PHE A 84 4.55 -21.04 13.05
N ALA A 85 5.56 -21.27 12.20
CA ALA A 85 5.33 -21.70 10.81
C ALA A 85 4.57 -23.04 10.73
N ASN A 86 4.64 -23.90 11.75
CA ASN A 86 3.83 -25.13 11.80
C ASN A 86 2.33 -24.86 11.95
N TYR A 87 1.95 -23.69 12.45
CA TYR A 87 0.58 -23.26 12.70
C TYR A 87 0.09 -22.26 11.65
N PHE A 88 0.96 -21.78 10.76
CA PHE A 88 0.59 -21.00 9.59
C PHE A 88 0.06 -21.94 8.51
N LYS A 89 -1.25 -22.22 8.55
CA LYS A 89 -1.88 -23.29 7.78
C LYS A 89 -2.60 -22.82 6.52
N ALA A 90 -3.09 -21.57 6.49
CA ALA A 90 -3.83 -21.02 5.35
C ALA A 90 -4.96 -21.95 4.84
N GLU A 91 -5.62 -22.67 5.74
CA GLU A 91 -6.61 -23.69 5.40
C GLU A 91 -7.92 -23.12 4.85
N LEU A 92 -8.21 -21.85 5.12
CA LEU A 92 -9.33 -21.06 4.61
C LEU A 92 -8.89 -20.02 3.56
N PHE A 93 -7.64 -20.05 3.11
CA PHE A 93 -7.17 -19.20 2.03
C PHE A 93 -7.85 -19.58 0.71
N ASP A 94 -8.62 -18.64 0.17
CA ASP A 94 -9.22 -18.71 -1.15
C ASP A 94 -8.77 -17.48 -1.96
N PRO A 95 -7.88 -17.66 -2.95
CA PRO A 95 -7.35 -16.55 -3.74
C PRO A 95 -8.41 -15.88 -4.62
N GLU A 96 -9.44 -16.62 -5.07
CA GLU A 96 -10.52 -16.07 -5.89
C GLU A 96 -11.44 -15.19 -5.03
N LEU A 97 -11.75 -15.63 -3.81
CA LEU A 97 -12.50 -14.82 -2.84
C LEU A 97 -11.75 -13.53 -2.48
N TRP A 98 -10.44 -13.60 -2.22
CA TRP A 98 -9.63 -12.41 -1.97
C TRP A 98 -9.66 -11.45 -3.15
N ALA A 99 -9.45 -11.97 -4.37
CA ALA A 99 -9.50 -11.16 -5.58
C ALA A 99 -10.89 -10.53 -5.80
N ASP A 100 -11.98 -11.23 -5.47
CA ASP A 100 -13.34 -10.68 -5.48
C ASP A 100 -13.51 -9.53 -4.49
N ILE A 101 -13.03 -9.68 -3.26
CA ILE A 101 -13.09 -8.63 -2.24
C ILE A 101 -12.35 -7.37 -2.73
N PHE A 102 -11.13 -7.53 -3.26
CA PHE A 102 -10.32 -6.38 -3.71
C PHE A 102 -10.89 -5.71 -4.96
N TYR A 103 -11.38 -6.50 -5.92
CA TYR A 103 -12.06 -5.98 -7.09
C TYR A 103 -13.31 -5.17 -6.71
N ASN A 104 -14.15 -5.72 -5.83
CA ASN A 104 -15.36 -5.05 -5.37
C ASN A 104 -15.07 -3.80 -4.53
N ALA A 105 -13.91 -3.73 -3.87
CA ALA A 105 -13.43 -2.53 -3.19
C ALA A 105 -13.03 -1.41 -4.15
N GLY A 106 -12.90 -1.70 -5.45
CA GLY A 106 -12.43 -0.74 -6.46
C GLY A 106 -10.90 -0.70 -6.62
N ALA A 107 -10.15 -1.63 -6.03
CA ALA A 107 -8.70 -1.64 -6.18
C ALA A 107 -8.30 -1.88 -7.65
N LYS A 108 -7.21 -1.23 -8.08
CA LYS A 108 -6.62 -1.44 -9.41
C LYS A 108 -5.34 -2.28 -9.37
N TYR A 109 -4.73 -2.38 -8.19
CA TYR A 109 -3.55 -3.20 -7.95
C TYR A 109 -3.55 -3.80 -6.54
N VAL A 110 -2.83 -4.91 -6.38
CA VAL A 110 -2.68 -5.61 -5.10
C VAL A 110 -1.20 -5.92 -4.89
N VAL A 111 -0.68 -5.71 -3.69
CA VAL A 111 0.71 -6.00 -3.31
C VAL A 111 0.71 -6.96 -2.12
N LEU A 112 1.33 -8.12 -2.28
CA LEU A 112 1.49 -9.10 -1.20
C LEU A 112 2.92 -9.10 -0.66
N THR A 113 3.08 -9.13 0.66
CA THR A 113 4.33 -9.43 1.35
C THR A 113 4.88 -10.80 0.95
N SER A 114 5.65 -10.86 -0.14
CA SER A 114 6.26 -12.11 -0.61
C SER A 114 7.25 -12.65 0.43
N LYS A 115 8.03 -11.75 1.04
CA LYS A 115 8.93 -11.98 2.17
C LYS A 115 8.96 -10.73 3.04
N HIS A 116 8.53 -10.83 4.29
CA HIS A 116 8.69 -9.77 5.29
C HIS A 116 10.07 -9.87 5.98
N HIS A 117 10.37 -8.99 6.94
CA HIS A 117 11.67 -8.94 7.63
C HIS A 117 12.04 -10.25 8.35
N GLU A 118 11.06 -11.06 8.76
CA GLU A 118 11.28 -12.39 9.36
C GLU A 118 11.90 -13.40 8.39
N GLY A 119 11.97 -13.08 7.10
CA GLY A 119 12.67 -13.88 6.10
C GLY A 119 11.90 -15.08 5.56
N TYR A 120 10.68 -15.35 6.02
CA TYR A 120 9.82 -16.44 5.53
C TYR A 120 9.26 -16.10 4.15
N CYS A 121 9.40 -17.03 3.19
CA CYS A 121 8.99 -16.79 1.80
C CYS A 121 7.63 -17.42 1.48
N LEU A 122 6.68 -16.61 0.98
CA LEU A 122 5.32 -17.01 0.58
C LEU A 122 5.23 -17.66 -0.82
N TRP A 123 6.37 -17.89 -1.46
CA TRP A 123 6.47 -18.57 -2.76
C TRP A 123 7.51 -19.71 -2.67
N PRO A 124 7.47 -20.70 -3.59
CA PRO A 124 8.39 -21.84 -3.65
C PRO A 124 9.79 -21.42 -4.15
N THR A 125 10.46 -20.48 -3.48
CA THR A 125 11.80 -20.00 -3.85
C THR A 125 12.79 -21.15 -3.95
N LYS A 126 13.64 -21.14 -4.98
CA LYS A 126 14.74 -22.11 -5.14
C LYS A 126 15.98 -21.75 -4.32
N ASN A 127 15.94 -20.64 -3.58
CA ASN A 127 17.08 -20.19 -2.78
C ASN A 127 17.42 -21.21 -1.67
N LYS A 128 18.66 -21.73 -1.70
CA LYS A 128 19.14 -22.75 -0.75
C LYS A 128 19.14 -22.29 0.72
N HIS A 129 19.21 -20.98 0.98
CA HIS A 129 19.20 -20.43 2.33
C HIS A 129 17.80 -20.34 2.96
N LYS A 130 16.76 -20.57 2.16
CA LYS A 130 15.36 -20.55 2.59
C LYS A 130 14.76 -21.94 2.78
N VAL A 131 15.58 -22.98 2.68
CA VAL A 131 15.17 -24.34 3.03
C VAL A 131 14.73 -24.40 4.49
N ASN A 132 13.58 -25.03 4.74
CA ASN A 132 12.86 -25.05 6.03
C ASN A 132 12.32 -23.70 6.50
N TRP A 133 12.33 -22.66 5.65
CA TRP A 133 11.80 -21.33 5.96
C TRP A 133 11.09 -20.68 4.76
N ARG A 134 10.25 -21.49 4.11
CA ARG A 134 9.40 -21.13 2.96
C ARG A 134 8.15 -22.01 2.94
N VAL A 135 7.11 -21.55 2.24
CA VAL A 135 5.79 -22.19 2.18
C VAL A 135 5.77 -23.66 1.77
N THR A 136 6.71 -24.13 0.95
CA THR A 136 6.78 -25.54 0.51
C THR A 136 7.40 -26.50 1.52
N ASP A 137 8.12 -25.98 2.50
CA ASP A 137 8.87 -26.82 3.44
C ASP A 137 8.18 -26.90 4.80
N VAL A 138 7.56 -25.79 5.24
CA VAL A 138 6.80 -25.71 6.49
C VAL A 138 5.64 -24.72 6.34
N GLY A 139 4.48 -25.05 6.90
CA GLY A 139 3.27 -24.25 6.82
C GLY A 139 2.26 -24.80 5.80
N PRO A 140 1.78 -23.99 4.83
CA PRO A 140 0.62 -24.33 4.00
C PRO A 140 0.94 -25.28 2.84
N ASN A 141 2.20 -25.47 2.47
CA ASN A 141 2.64 -26.26 1.31
C ASN A 141 1.96 -25.85 -0.01
N LYS A 142 1.86 -24.53 -0.23
CA LYS A 142 1.22 -23.90 -1.39
C LYS A 142 2.01 -22.68 -1.86
N ASP A 143 1.98 -22.39 -3.16
CA ASP A 143 2.53 -21.14 -3.72
C ASP A 143 1.50 -20.02 -3.52
N LEU A 144 1.47 -19.42 -2.32
CA LEU A 144 0.49 -18.41 -1.95
C LEU A 144 0.58 -17.17 -2.84
N LEU A 145 1.80 -16.70 -3.12
CA LEU A 145 2.01 -15.58 -4.04
C LEU A 145 1.51 -15.90 -5.45
N GLY A 146 1.86 -17.07 -5.98
CA GLY A 146 1.47 -17.48 -7.33
C GLY A 146 -0.03 -17.69 -7.52
N GLU A 147 -0.68 -18.32 -6.54
CA GLU A 147 -2.14 -18.53 -6.55
C GLU A 147 -2.90 -17.20 -6.49
N LEU A 148 -2.53 -16.31 -5.57
CA LEU A 148 -3.14 -14.98 -5.49
C LEU A 148 -2.88 -14.15 -6.75
N SER A 149 -1.64 -14.18 -7.26
CA SER A 149 -1.27 -13.44 -8.48
C SER A 149 -2.14 -13.80 -9.68
N LYS A 150 -2.46 -15.09 -9.84
CA LYS A 150 -3.35 -15.57 -10.91
C LYS A 150 -4.77 -15.06 -10.73
N ALA A 151 -5.32 -15.15 -9.51
CA ALA A 151 -6.68 -14.71 -9.22
C ALA A 151 -6.86 -13.20 -9.39
N VAL A 152 -5.92 -12.39 -8.88
CA VAL A 152 -5.92 -10.92 -9.01
C VAL A 152 -5.89 -10.50 -10.48
N ARG A 153 -4.98 -11.07 -11.28
CA ARG A 153 -4.87 -10.78 -12.72
C ARG A 153 -6.10 -11.22 -13.50
N LYS A 154 -6.72 -12.36 -13.14
CA LYS A 154 -7.97 -12.83 -13.75
C LYS A 154 -9.13 -11.85 -13.53
N ARG A 155 -9.10 -11.06 -12.46
CA ARG A 155 -10.04 -9.95 -12.20
C ARG A 155 -9.65 -8.63 -12.84
N GLY A 156 -8.60 -8.61 -13.68
CA GLY A 156 -8.14 -7.43 -14.41
C GLY A 156 -7.34 -6.43 -13.58
N MET A 157 -7.00 -6.77 -12.33
CA MET A 157 -6.13 -5.95 -11.48
C MET A 157 -4.67 -6.28 -11.73
N LYS A 158 -3.80 -5.32 -11.43
CA LYS A 158 -2.35 -5.48 -11.41
C LYS A 158 -1.92 -6.20 -10.12
N MET A 159 -0.89 -7.03 -10.19
CA MET A 159 -0.35 -7.72 -9.01
C MET A 159 1.11 -7.32 -8.81
N GLY A 160 1.45 -6.82 -7.64
CA GLY A 160 2.80 -6.52 -7.18
C GLY A 160 3.28 -7.47 -6.09
N ALA A 161 4.55 -7.33 -5.73
CA ALA A 161 5.18 -8.06 -4.65
C ALA A 161 5.89 -7.07 -3.74
N TYR A 162 5.62 -7.16 -2.45
CA TYR A 162 6.48 -6.57 -1.45
C TYR A 162 7.64 -7.51 -1.14
N TYR A 163 8.82 -6.96 -0.95
CA TYR A 163 10.01 -7.70 -0.57
C TYR A 163 10.84 -6.91 0.45
N SER A 164 11.05 -7.46 1.63
CA SER A 164 11.98 -6.85 2.58
C SER A 164 13.43 -7.01 2.11
N MET A 165 14.13 -5.89 1.98
CA MET A 165 15.54 -5.85 1.59
C MET A 165 16.43 -6.51 2.64
N ILE A 166 16.04 -6.48 3.91
CA ILE A 166 16.75 -7.12 5.02
C ILE A 166 16.13 -8.47 5.41
N ASP A 167 16.84 -9.18 6.26
CA ASP A 167 16.40 -10.38 6.96
C ASP A 167 16.90 -10.31 8.40
N TRP A 168 16.00 -10.31 9.38
CA TRP A 168 16.34 -10.15 10.79
C TRP A 168 17.33 -11.18 11.31
N GLU A 169 17.33 -12.39 10.76
CA GLU A 169 18.24 -13.45 11.18
C GLU A 169 19.67 -13.23 10.66
N THR A 170 19.89 -12.27 9.76
CA THR A 170 21.18 -12.02 9.10
C THR A 170 21.68 -10.60 9.29
N ASN A 171 20.87 -9.60 8.92
CA ASN A 171 21.33 -8.22 8.77
C ASN A 171 21.44 -7.48 10.10
N LYS A 172 22.51 -6.69 10.21
CA LYS A 172 22.68 -5.69 11.25
C LYS A 172 21.84 -4.46 10.92
N SER A 173 21.42 -3.72 11.95
CA SER A 173 20.76 -2.42 11.80
C SER A 173 21.14 -1.47 12.92
N HIS A 174 21.16 -0.17 12.63
CA HIS A 174 21.32 0.88 13.65
C HIS A 174 20.08 1.06 14.57
N ARG A 175 18.93 0.51 14.17
CA ARG A 175 17.64 0.70 14.87
C ARG A 175 17.56 -0.02 16.24
N PRO A 176 17.95 -1.29 16.38
CA PRO A 176 18.05 -1.95 17.68
C PRO A 176 19.38 -1.62 18.38
N GLU A 177 19.38 -1.41 19.70
CA GLU A 177 20.55 -0.97 20.47
C GLU A 177 21.76 -1.91 20.36
N ASN A 178 21.53 -3.22 20.26
CA ASN A 178 22.56 -4.24 20.13
C ASN A 178 22.96 -4.53 18.67
N GLY A 179 22.42 -3.76 17.71
CA GLY A 179 22.68 -3.90 16.29
C GLY A 179 21.87 -4.98 15.58
N TYR A 180 21.05 -5.78 16.27
CA TYR A 180 20.28 -6.88 15.65
C TYR A 180 18.86 -6.98 16.19
N PHE A 181 17.90 -7.20 15.29
CA PHE A 181 16.49 -7.28 15.67
C PHE A 181 16.13 -8.55 16.43
N VAL A 182 16.86 -9.66 16.25
CA VAL A 182 16.57 -10.94 16.90
C VAL A 182 17.78 -11.46 17.70
N PRO A 183 17.57 -12.38 18.67
CA PRO A 183 18.63 -12.91 19.50
C PRO A 183 19.80 -13.53 18.73
N GLU A 184 21.00 -13.41 19.29
CA GLU A 184 22.21 -14.00 18.71
C GLU A 184 22.09 -15.51 18.49
N LYS A 185 21.38 -16.23 19.37
CA LYS A 185 21.12 -17.67 19.22
C LYS A 185 20.41 -18.00 17.90
N ASP A 186 19.47 -17.16 17.49
CA ASP A 186 18.66 -17.39 16.29
C ASP A 186 19.47 -17.01 15.06
N ARG A 187 20.20 -15.90 15.09
CA ARG A 187 21.13 -15.51 14.01
C ARG A 187 22.19 -16.56 13.74
N LYS A 188 22.83 -17.09 14.79
CA LYS A 188 23.84 -18.17 14.65
C LYS A 188 23.24 -19.47 14.11
N LYS A 189 21.97 -19.75 14.40
CA LYS A 189 21.29 -20.99 14.01
C LYS A 189 20.73 -20.92 12.59
N TYR A 190 20.25 -19.75 12.18
CA TYR A 190 19.40 -19.60 11.00
C TYR A 190 19.92 -18.62 9.95
N GLY A 191 20.71 -17.64 10.37
CA GLY A 191 21.28 -16.63 9.49
C GLY A 191 22.46 -17.12 8.65
N ILE A 192 22.98 -16.21 7.84
CA ILE A 192 24.25 -16.38 7.12
C ILE A 192 25.20 -15.22 7.45
N GLU A 193 26.43 -15.31 6.96
CA GLU A 193 27.34 -14.17 7.02
C GLU A 193 26.76 -12.99 6.23
N GLU A 194 26.71 -11.81 6.86
CA GLU A 194 26.08 -10.61 6.30
C GLU A 194 26.67 -10.21 4.94
N SER A 195 27.98 -10.34 4.76
CA SER A 195 28.68 -10.05 3.50
C SER A 195 28.25 -10.93 2.33
N ARG A 196 27.59 -12.06 2.59
CA ARG A 196 27.08 -12.99 1.57
C ARG A 196 25.61 -12.78 1.26
N TYR A 197 24.89 -12.01 2.09
CA TYR A 197 23.43 -11.88 2.01
C TYR A 197 22.95 -11.29 0.69
N VAL A 198 23.59 -10.22 0.23
CA VAL A 198 23.18 -9.53 -1.00
C VAL A 198 23.27 -10.47 -2.21
N ASP A 199 24.40 -11.16 -2.31
CA ASP A 199 24.75 -11.99 -3.47
C ASP A 199 24.11 -13.37 -3.46
N GLU A 200 23.89 -13.95 -2.28
CA GLU A 200 23.33 -15.30 -2.17
C GLU A 200 21.83 -15.32 -1.88
N ILE A 201 21.23 -14.22 -1.39
CA ILE A 201 19.80 -14.15 -1.06
C ILE A 201 19.11 -12.99 -1.79
N LEU A 202 19.46 -11.75 -1.48
CA LEU A 202 18.70 -10.56 -1.89
C LEU A 202 18.50 -10.46 -3.41
N ILE A 203 19.58 -10.30 -4.17
CA ILE A 203 19.53 -10.11 -5.62
C ILE A 203 19.00 -11.35 -6.34
N PRO A 204 19.42 -12.59 -6.00
CA PRO A 204 18.82 -13.79 -6.58
C PRO A 204 17.31 -13.90 -6.37
N GLN A 205 16.79 -13.59 -5.17
CA GLN A 205 15.36 -13.66 -4.90
C GLN A 205 14.56 -12.56 -5.60
N LEU A 206 15.06 -11.32 -5.64
CA LEU A 206 14.43 -10.24 -6.41
C LEU A 206 14.32 -10.62 -7.90
N LYS A 207 15.40 -11.13 -8.49
CA LYS A 207 15.36 -11.62 -9.89
C LYS A 207 14.44 -12.82 -10.06
N GLU A 208 14.41 -13.75 -9.11
CA GLU A 208 13.49 -14.89 -9.14
C GLU A 208 12.02 -14.42 -9.14
N LEU A 209 11.67 -13.49 -8.25
CA LEU A 209 10.32 -12.93 -8.18
C LEU A 209 9.93 -12.25 -9.49
N VAL A 210 10.82 -11.42 -10.04
CA VAL A 210 10.58 -10.72 -11.30
C VAL A 210 10.36 -11.69 -12.46
N ASN A 211 11.24 -12.70 -12.60
CA ASN A 211 11.14 -13.64 -13.73
C ASN A 211 9.97 -14.62 -13.60
N ASN A 212 9.57 -15.00 -12.38
CA ASN A 212 8.53 -16.01 -12.19
C ASN A 212 7.12 -15.41 -12.05
N TYR A 213 7.01 -14.21 -11.50
CA TYR A 213 5.72 -13.62 -11.13
C TYR A 213 5.43 -12.29 -11.81
N GLU A 214 6.39 -11.67 -12.50
CA GLU A 214 6.18 -10.45 -13.29
C GLU A 214 5.41 -9.35 -12.54
N PRO A 215 5.85 -8.95 -11.33
CA PRO A 215 5.10 -8.02 -10.49
C PRO A 215 4.97 -6.65 -11.16
N ALA A 216 3.77 -6.08 -11.16
CA ALA A 216 3.51 -4.73 -11.63
C ALA A 216 4.07 -3.67 -10.66
N VAL A 217 4.14 -4.00 -9.37
CA VAL A 217 4.78 -3.16 -8.33
C VAL A 217 5.82 -4.00 -7.61
N ILE A 218 7.05 -3.52 -7.47
CA ILE A 218 8.02 -4.06 -6.52
C ILE A 218 8.13 -3.05 -5.39
N PHE A 219 7.45 -3.35 -4.28
CA PHE A 219 7.52 -2.54 -3.07
C PHE A 219 8.64 -3.10 -2.18
N THR A 220 9.70 -2.34 -1.98
CA THR A 220 10.80 -2.74 -1.09
C THR A 220 10.71 -2.02 0.24
N ASP A 221 11.37 -2.57 1.25
CA ASP A 221 11.37 -1.98 2.59
C ASP A 221 12.55 -2.51 3.43
N GLY A 222 13.06 -1.68 4.33
CA GLY A 222 14.21 -1.96 5.17
C GLY A 222 15.57 -1.71 4.51
N GLY A 223 15.60 -1.39 3.22
CA GLY A 223 16.83 -1.07 2.50
C GLY A 223 17.34 0.32 2.88
N GLU A 224 16.42 1.27 2.97
CA GLU A 224 16.62 2.66 3.31
C GLU A 224 17.12 2.91 4.73
N TRP A 225 17.17 1.88 5.58
CA TRP A 225 17.66 2.01 6.95
C TRP A 225 19.19 1.91 7.01
N ASP A 226 19.75 0.88 6.39
CA ASP A 226 21.15 0.49 6.63
C ASP A 226 21.90 0.03 5.37
N LEU A 227 21.20 -0.39 4.31
CA LEU A 227 21.87 -0.87 3.09
C LEU A 227 22.37 0.33 2.31
N THR A 228 23.68 0.42 2.08
CA THR A 228 24.23 1.44 1.18
C THR A 228 23.86 1.16 -0.27
N GLU A 229 23.95 2.18 -1.12
CA GLU A 229 23.76 2.06 -2.57
C GLU A 229 24.68 1.00 -3.20
N GLU A 230 25.94 0.93 -2.77
CA GLU A 230 26.91 -0.05 -3.28
C GLU A 230 26.58 -1.47 -2.80
N GLU A 231 26.28 -1.65 -1.51
CA GLU A 231 25.95 -2.95 -0.94
C GLU A 231 24.64 -3.51 -1.53
N SER A 232 23.61 -2.68 -1.70
CA SER A 232 22.32 -3.13 -2.24
C SER A 232 22.37 -3.59 -3.69
N LYS A 233 23.39 -3.16 -4.47
CA LYS A 233 23.48 -3.36 -5.94
C LYS A 233 22.23 -2.89 -6.68
N VAL A 234 21.56 -1.87 -6.14
CA VAL A 234 20.27 -1.38 -6.64
C VAL A 234 20.38 -0.89 -8.07
N LYS A 235 21.44 -0.16 -8.42
CA LYS A 235 21.61 0.41 -9.76
C LYS A 235 21.76 -0.66 -10.82
N GLU A 236 22.52 -1.72 -10.55
CA GLU A 236 22.66 -2.87 -11.44
C GLU A 236 21.35 -3.64 -11.56
N PHE A 237 20.61 -3.81 -10.45
CA PHE A 237 19.32 -4.46 -10.46
C PHE A 237 18.29 -3.68 -11.29
N LEU A 238 18.13 -2.37 -11.07
CA LEU A 238 17.20 -1.52 -11.80
C LEU A 238 17.56 -1.41 -13.29
N ALA A 239 18.86 -1.28 -13.62
CA ALA A 239 19.29 -1.31 -15.01
C ALA A 239 18.95 -2.66 -15.68
N TRP A 240 19.09 -3.79 -14.96
CA TRP A 240 18.62 -5.07 -15.49
C TRP A 240 17.09 -5.11 -15.65
N LEU A 241 16.34 -4.66 -14.63
CA LEU A 241 14.88 -4.64 -14.59
C LEU A 241 14.31 -3.88 -15.79
N TYR A 242 14.75 -2.64 -16.00
CA TYR A 242 14.20 -1.76 -17.03
C TYR A 242 14.62 -2.13 -18.46
N ASN A 243 15.71 -2.87 -18.64
CA ASN A 243 16.17 -3.28 -19.97
C ASN A 243 15.67 -4.67 -20.36
N ASN A 244 15.70 -5.63 -19.43
CA ASN A 244 15.68 -7.06 -19.74
C ASN A 244 14.57 -7.85 -19.04
N ALA A 245 13.95 -7.33 -17.98
CA ALA A 245 12.93 -8.09 -17.28
C ALA A 245 11.67 -8.29 -18.16
N PRO A 246 10.95 -9.42 -17.99
CA PRO A 246 9.74 -9.72 -18.76
C PRO A 246 8.63 -8.67 -18.58
N ASN A 247 8.56 -8.03 -17.41
CA ASN A 247 7.57 -7.03 -17.01
C ASN A 247 8.07 -5.58 -17.09
N LYS A 248 9.18 -5.30 -17.78
CA LYS A 248 9.83 -3.97 -17.79
C LYS A 248 8.94 -2.80 -18.24
N ASP A 249 7.95 -3.07 -19.07
CA ASP A 249 7.00 -2.08 -19.60
C ASP A 249 5.81 -1.82 -18.64
N GLU A 250 5.69 -2.63 -17.58
CA GLU A 250 4.60 -2.58 -16.60
C GLU A 250 5.08 -2.24 -15.19
N VAL A 251 6.27 -2.70 -14.80
CA VAL A 251 6.78 -2.62 -13.42
C VAL A 251 6.98 -1.18 -12.95
N VAL A 252 6.61 -0.90 -11.71
CA VAL A 252 7.01 0.30 -10.95
C VAL A 252 7.71 -0.10 -9.66
N ILE A 253 8.61 0.75 -9.18
CA ILE A 253 9.37 0.56 -7.94
C ILE A 253 9.27 1.77 -7.00
N ASN A 254 9.19 1.49 -5.70
CA ASN A 254 9.24 2.53 -4.67
C ASN A 254 10.68 2.96 -4.34
N ASP A 255 10.82 3.91 -3.44
CA ASP A 255 12.07 4.61 -3.07
C ASP A 255 12.81 4.00 -1.85
N ARG A 256 12.61 2.71 -1.56
CA ARG A 256 13.09 2.07 -0.30
C ARG A 256 14.16 0.98 -0.47
N PHE A 257 14.87 0.95 -1.59
CA PHE A 257 15.89 -0.10 -1.83
C PHE A 257 17.18 0.10 -1.04
N CYS A 258 17.60 1.34 -0.78
CA CYS A 258 18.84 1.63 -0.06
C CYS A 258 18.81 3.03 0.59
N VAL A 259 19.75 3.28 1.49
CA VAL A 259 19.98 4.60 2.11
C VAL A 259 20.17 5.65 1.00
N GLY A 260 19.50 6.80 1.16
CA GLY A 260 19.58 7.92 0.23
C GLY A 260 18.60 7.88 -0.94
N MET A 261 17.84 6.79 -1.13
CA MET A 261 16.76 6.77 -2.13
C MET A 261 15.49 7.51 -1.74
N PRO A 262 15.00 7.47 -0.48
CA PRO A 262 13.72 8.09 -0.15
C PRO A 262 13.67 9.56 -0.56
N GLY A 263 12.63 9.94 -1.31
CA GLY A 263 12.44 11.29 -1.86
C GLY A 263 13.46 11.75 -2.92
N ASN A 264 14.37 10.88 -3.38
CA ASN A 264 15.42 11.21 -4.35
C ASN A 264 15.39 10.33 -5.60
N HIS A 265 15.12 9.03 -5.45
CA HIS A 265 15.16 8.04 -6.53
C HIS A 265 14.00 7.05 -6.41
N GLY A 266 13.50 6.55 -7.54
CA GLY A 266 12.38 5.61 -7.60
C GLY A 266 11.40 5.98 -8.71
N ASP A 267 10.51 5.07 -9.09
CA ASP A 267 9.41 5.44 -10.01
C ASP A 267 8.33 6.24 -9.27
N TYR A 268 8.20 6.02 -7.96
CA TYR A 268 7.35 6.80 -7.06
C TYR A 268 7.95 6.86 -5.65
N TYR A 269 7.58 7.89 -4.89
CA TYR A 269 7.98 8.04 -3.49
C TYR A 269 6.93 7.44 -2.56
N SER A 270 7.36 6.80 -1.48
CA SER A 270 6.46 6.10 -0.57
C SER A 270 6.45 6.72 0.81
N THR A 271 5.26 6.90 1.35
CA THR A 271 5.01 7.41 2.70
C THR A 271 4.22 6.39 3.51
N GLU A 272 4.38 6.44 4.83
CA GLU A 272 3.77 5.51 5.76
C GLU A 272 3.18 6.26 6.96
N TYR A 273 1.85 6.20 7.13
CA TYR A 273 1.11 6.96 8.15
C TYR A 273 1.47 8.46 8.14
N LYS A 274 1.57 9.06 6.95
CA LYS A 274 1.95 10.46 6.72
C LYS A 274 3.22 10.83 7.46
N ASP A 275 4.24 9.98 7.35
CA ASP A 275 5.52 10.21 8.00
C ASP A 275 6.36 11.30 7.33
N ILE A 276 6.09 11.57 6.05
CA ILE A 276 6.74 12.60 5.24
C ILE A 276 5.67 13.42 4.51
N ASP A 277 5.74 14.74 4.64
CA ASP A 277 4.95 15.70 3.85
C ASP A 277 5.79 16.24 2.68
N GLY A 278 5.14 16.80 1.66
CA GLY A 278 5.81 17.65 0.66
C GLY A 278 6.18 16.99 -0.66
N PHE A 279 5.67 15.78 -0.95
CA PHE A 279 5.84 15.15 -2.27
C PHE A 279 4.82 15.63 -3.32
N GLU A 280 3.82 16.40 -2.91
CA GLU A 280 2.74 16.83 -3.79
C GLU A 280 3.26 17.62 -4.98
N ASN A 281 2.87 17.23 -6.20
CA ASN A 281 3.24 17.90 -7.45
C ASN A 281 4.75 17.88 -7.78
N ILE A 282 5.58 17.12 -7.05
CA ILE A 282 7.02 16.99 -7.33
C ILE A 282 7.29 15.70 -8.12
N HIS A 283 6.71 14.60 -7.67
CA HIS A 283 6.94 13.25 -8.18
C HIS A 283 5.71 12.38 -7.87
N PRO A 284 5.38 11.35 -8.66
CA PRO A 284 4.40 10.35 -8.24
C PRO A 284 4.71 9.83 -6.83
N TRP A 285 3.69 9.67 -6.01
CA TRP A 285 3.84 9.21 -4.64
C TRP A 285 2.67 8.32 -4.20
N GLU A 286 2.89 7.51 -3.16
CA GLU A 286 1.93 6.55 -2.64
C GLU A 286 1.98 6.53 -1.11
N GLU A 287 0.82 6.71 -0.47
CA GLU A 287 0.65 6.54 0.97
C GLU A 287 0.22 5.12 1.27
N SER A 288 0.92 4.49 2.22
CA SER A 288 0.55 3.17 2.75
C SER A 288 0.17 3.26 4.22
N ARG A 289 -0.89 2.54 4.61
CA ARG A 289 -1.33 2.40 6.00
C ARG A 289 -2.26 1.22 6.20
N GLY A 290 -2.38 0.76 7.44
CA GLY A 290 -3.40 -0.21 7.86
C GLY A 290 -4.81 0.39 7.90
N ILE A 291 -5.83 -0.46 7.76
CA ILE A 291 -7.19 -0.13 8.20
C ILE A 291 -7.20 0.06 9.73
N GLY A 292 -6.47 -0.79 10.45
CA GLY A 292 -6.20 -0.67 11.88
C GLY A 292 -4.91 0.08 12.20
N LYS A 293 -4.34 -0.19 13.37
CA LYS A 293 -3.05 0.34 13.86
C LYS A 293 -1.85 -0.54 13.47
N SER A 294 -2.12 -1.74 12.95
CA SER A 294 -1.13 -2.72 12.52
C SER A 294 -1.24 -3.02 11.02
N TYR A 295 -0.13 -3.43 10.39
CA TYR A 295 -0.16 -4.01 9.06
C TYR A 295 -0.57 -5.49 9.11
N GLY A 296 0.13 -6.31 9.90
CA GLY A 296 -0.27 -7.69 10.17
C GLY A 296 -1.54 -7.73 11.00
N PHE A 297 -2.33 -8.81 10.89
CA PHE A 297 -3.50 -9.00 11.76
C PHE A 297 -3.10 -8.93 13.24
N ASN A 298 -3.70 -8.01 14.01
CA ASN A 298 -3.51 -7.91 15.45
C ASN A 298 -4.81 -8.22 16.18
N ARG A 299 -4.86 -9.38 16.85
CA ARG A 299 -6.03 -9.85 17.60
C ARG A 299 -6.35 -9.03 18.86
N ALA A 300 -5.48 -8.09 19.23
CA ALA A 300 -5.71 -7.15 20.32
C ALA A 300 -6.53 -5.92 19.89
N GLU A 301 -6.65 -5.64 18.58
CA GLU A 301 -7.42 -4.51 18.07
C GLU A 301 -8.93 -4.72 18.28
N ASN A 302 -9.62 -3.66 18.68
CA ASN A 302 -11.07 -3.59 18.80
C ASN A 302 -11.64 -2.61 17.75
N LEU A 303 -12.96 -2.44 17.74
CA LEU A 303 -13.66 -1.63 16.74
C LEU A 303 -13.09 -0.21 16.60
N GLU A 304 -12.74 0.41 17.71
CA GLU A 304 -12.17 1.75 17.84
C GLU A 304 -10.75 1.88 17.31
N ASP A 305 -10.03 0.77 17.12
CA ASP A 305 -8.68 0.77 16.55
C ASP A 305 -8.70 0.75 15.02
N TYR A 306 -9.84 0.42 14.41
CA TYR A 306 -10.03 0.45 12.96
C TYR A 306 -10.59 1.80 12.52
N SER A 307 -9.99 2.38 11.48
CA SER A 307 -10.63 3.50 10.79
C SER A 307 -12.02 3.11 10.29
N THR A 308 -12.94 4.06 10.44
CA THR A 308 -14.29 3.97 9.93
C THR A 308 -14.30 4.01 8.40
N SER A 309 -15.39 3.54 7.79
CA SER A 309 -15.53 3.60 6.33
C SER A 309 -15.52 5.05 5.81
N GLU A 310 -16.01 5.99 6.61
CA GLU A 310 -16.00 7.43 6.31
C GLU A 310 -14.57 7.96 6.23
N GLU A 311 -13.78 7.73 7.28
CA GLU A 311 -12.38 8.16 7.34
C GLU A 311 -11.55 7.59 6.18
N LEU A 312 -11.79 6.34 5.78
CA LEU A 312 -11.06 5.72 4.67
C LEU A 312 -11.43 6.31 3.31
N VAL A 313 -12.70 6.65 3.09
CA VAL A 313 -13.13 7.38 1.88
C VAL A 313 -12.53 8.78 1.85
N HIS A 314 -12.54 9.49 2.98
CA HIS A 314 -11.94 10.81 3.09
C HIS A 314 -10.42 10.78 2.88
N GLU A 315 -9.73 9.76 3.39
CA GLU A 315 -8.30 9.55 3.18
C GLU A 315 -7.97 9.32 1.71
N LEU A 316 -8.74 8.49 1.00
CA LEU A 316 -8.60 8.30 -0.44
C LEU A 316 -8.77 9.61 -1.21
N ILE A 317 -9.79 10.40 -0.87
CA ILE A 317 -10.06 11.70 -1.50
C ILE A 317 -8.89 12.67 -1.27
N ASP A 318 -8.42 12.79 -0.03
CA ASP A 318 -7.31 13.66 0.34
C ASP A 318 -6.04 13.33 -0.46
N ILE A 319 -5.64 12.06 -0.47
CA ILE A 319 -4.44 11.58 -1.17
C ILE A 319 -4.54 11.85 -2.68
N VAL A 320 -5.68 11.49 -3.29
CA VAL A 320 -5.87 11.64 -4.75
C VAL A 320 -5.94 13.10 -5.17
N SER A 321 -6.52 13.97 -4.33
CA SER A 321 -6.53 15.43 -4.58
C SER A 321 -5.13 16.05 -4.61
N ARG A 322 -4.13 15.32 -4.07
CA ARG A 322 -2.71 15.70 -4.03
C ARG A 322 -1.84 14.86 -4.98
N ASP A 323 -2.46 14.27 -6.01
CA ASP A 323 -1.85 13.41 -7.04
C ASP A 323 -1.24 12.08 -6.53
N GLY A 324 -1.54 11.67 -5.29
CA GLY A 324 -1.06 10.42 -4.72
C GLY A 324 -1.93 9.21 -5.04
N ASN A 325 -1.37 8.03 -4.75
CA ASN A 325 -2.11 6.77 -4.65
C ASN A 325 -2.26 6.34 -3.18
N LEU A 326 -3.38 5.71 -2.83
CA LEU A 326 -3.56 5.05 -1.54
C LEU A 326 -3.34 3.54 -1.69
N LEU A 327 -2.35 3.01 -0.98
CA LEU A 327 -2.11 1.58 -0.84
C LEU A 327 -2.59 1.12 0.55
N LEU A 328 -3.88 0.74 0.63
CA LEU A 328 -4.53 0.41 1.89
C LEU A 328 -4.25 -1.04 2.30
N ASN A 329 -3.66 -1.23 3.48
CA ASN A 329 -3.31 -2.54 3.97
C ASN A 329 -4.46 -3.27 4.67
N VAL A 330 -4.57 -4.55 4.33
CA VAL A 330 -5.39 -5.56 4.99
C VAL A 330 -4.45 -6.56 5.68
N GLY A 331 -4.81 -6.97 6.89
CA GLY A 331 -4.07 -7.98 7.67
C GLY A 331 -4.87 -9.29 7.75
N PRO A 332 -4.61 -10.28 6.88
CA PRO A 332 -5.27 -11.58 6.96
C PRO A 332 -4.81 -12.40 8.17
N THR A 333 -5.70 -13.24 8.66
CA THR A 333 -5.45 -14.19 9.75
C THR A 333 -4.60 -15.38 9.27
N ALA A 334 -3.92 -16.10 10.17
CA ALA A 334 -3.08 -17.26 9.80
C ALA A 334 -3.83 -18.38 9.05
N ASP A 335 -5.14 -18.51 9.25
CA ASP A 335 -5.97 -19.48 8.53
C ASP A 335 -6.31 -19.02 7.10
N GLY A 336 -6.01 -17.79 6.71
CA GLY A 336 -6.23 -17.26 5.35
C GLY A 336 -7.53 -16.46 5.17
N ARG A 337 -8.28 -16.17 6.24
CA ARG A 337 -9.41 -15.23 6.16
C ARG A 337 -8.96 -13.78 6.29
N ILE A 338 -9.58 -12.91 5.50
CA ILE A 338 -9.60 -11.47 5.76
C ILE A 338 -10.64 -11.21 6.86
N PRO A 339 -10.31 -10.50 7.96
CA PRO A 339 -11.29 -10.18 9.01
C PRO A 339 -12.52 -9.47 8.46
N VAL A 340 -13.72 -9.84 8.92
CA VAL A 340 -14.99 -9.34 8.37
C VAL A 340 -15.12 -7.81 8.48
N ILE A 341 -14.59 -7.21 9.55
CA ILE A 341 -14.55 -5.74 9.68
C ILE A 341 -13.74 -5.10 8.55
N GLN A 342 -12.60 -5.67 8.17
CA GLN A 342 -11.78 -5.18 7.06
C GLN A 342 -12.51 -5.40 5.72
N GLN A 343 -13.20 -6.54 5.53
CA GLN A 343 -14.05 -6.75 4.36
C GLN A 343 -15.16 -5.70 4.24
N GLN A 344 -15.83 -5.36 5.36
CA GLN A 344 -16.88 -4.35 5.36
C GLN A 344 -16.34 -2.96 4.97
N ARG A 345 -15.18 -2.56 5.50
CA ARG A 345 -14.53 -1.29 5.13
C ARG A 345 -14.21 -1.23 3.65
N LEU A 346 -13.65 -2.29 3.09
CA LEU A 346 -13.37 -2.40 1.66
C LEU A 346 -14.65 -2.37 0.81
N TYR A 347 -15.69 -3.08 1.23
CA TYR A 347 -16.99 -3.06 0.56
C TYR A 347 -17.57 -1.65 0.52
N ASP A 348 -17.56 -0.92 1.64
CA ASP A 348 -18.10 0.44 1.74
C ASP A 348 -17.34 1.43 0.85
N ILE A 349 -16.00 1.33 0.79
CA ILE A 349 -15.18 2.12 -0.15
C ILE A 349 -15.59 1.82 -1.61
N GLY A 350 -15.75 0.53 -1.92
CA GLY A 350 -16.18 0.06 -3.24
C GLY A 350 -17.55 0.57 -3.66
N GLU A 351 -18.52 0.58 -2.75
CA GLU A 351 -19.86 1.15 -3.00
C GLU A 351 -19.79 2.64 -3.33
N TRP A 352 -18.94 3.40 -2.63
CA TRP A 352 -18.73 4.81 -2.93
C TRP A 352 -18.04 5.01 -4.29
N LEU A 353 -17.00 4.21 -4.60
CA LEU A 353 -16.26 4.28 -5.87
C LEU A 353 -17.08 3.83 -7.09
N LYS A 354 -18.07 2.96 -6.93
CA LYS A 354 -19.02 2.62 -8.03
C LYS A 354 -19.80 3.84 -8.50
N VAL A 355 -20.07 4.78 -7.60
CA VAL A 355 -20.83 6.01 -7.88
C VAL A 355 -19.89 7.14 -8.30
N ASN A 356 -18.78 7.31 -7.58
CA ASN A 356 -17.91 8.48 -7.67
C ASN A 356 -16.54 8.20 -8.32
N GLY A 357 -16.32 7.00 -8.84
CA GLY A 357 -15.00 6.58 -9.35
C GLY A 357 -14.43 7.47 -10.45
N ASP A 358 -15.28 8.12 -11.25
CA ASP A 358 -14.86 9.06 -12.30
C ASP A 358 -14.12 10.29 -11.76
N SER A 359 -14.33 10.65 -10.48
CA SER A 359 -13.60 11.73 -9.82
C SER A 359 -12.29 11.30 -9.16
N ILE A 360 -11.95 10.01 -9.26
CA ILE A 360 -10.77 9.41 -8.64
C ILE A 360 -9.87 8.82 -9.72
N TYR A 361 -10.36 7.83 -10.46
CA TYR A 361 -9.52 7.13 -11.43
C TYR A 361 -9.18 8.01 -12.62
N SER A 362 -7.94 7.89 -13.10
CA SER A 362 -7.44 8.66 -14.25
C SER A 362 -7.58 10.18 -14.11
N THR A 363 -7.65 10.70 -12.88
CA THR A 363 -7.65 12.14 -12.59
C THR A 363 -6.27 12.64 -12.14
N THR A 364 -6.11 13.96 -12.14
CA THR A 364 -5.00 14.67 -11.50
C THR A 364 -5.55 15.69 -10.50
N SER A 365 -4.71 16.21 -9.61
CA SER A 365 -5.05 17.37 -8.77
C SER A 365 -5.51 18.54 -9.63
N SER A 366 -6.48 19.32 -9.12
CA SER A 366 -6.94 20.52 -9.81
C SER A 366 -6.68 21.76 -8.98
N LYS A 367 -6.18 22.80 -9.64
CA LYS A 367 -5.97 24.14 -9.06
C LYS A 367 -6.88 25.19 -9.67
N VAL A 368 -7.84 24.79 -10.51
CA VAL A 368 -8.80 25.68 -11.17
C VAL A 368 -9.67 26.41 -10.15
N PHE A 369 -10.10 25.68 -9.13
CA PHE A 369 -10.92 26.21 -8.04
C PHE A 369 -10.23 26.08 -6.69
N ASN A 370 -10.65 26.94 -5.76
CA ASN A 370 -10.39 26.80 -4.32
C ASN A 370 -11.69 27.05 -3.55
N SER A 371 -11.77 26.62 -2.29
CA SER A 371 -12.96 26.81 -1.45
C SER A 371 -12.68 27.52 -0.13
N GLY A 372 -11.41 27.57 0.31
CA GLY A 372 -11.05 27.94 1.69
C GLY A 372 -11.61 26.99 2.77
N ASN A 373 -12.30 25.91 2.38
CA ASN A 373 -12.95 24.95 3.27
C ASN A 373 -12.20 23.62 3.20
N SER A 374 -11.72 23.14 4.35
CA SER A 374 -10.95 21.90 4.47
C SER A 374 -11.75 20.62 4.16
N ASN A 375 -13.06 20.72 3.93
CA ASN A 375 -13.94 19.60 3.57
C ASN A 375 -14.25 19.54 2.07
N ILE A 376 -13.60 20.38 1.24
CA ILE A 376 -13.82 20.45 -0.20
C ILE A 376 -12.51 20.22 -0.92
N TYR A 377 -12.48 19.18 -1.74
CA TYR A 377 -11.31 18.72 -2.50
C TYR A 377 -11.59 18.81 -3.99
N PHE A 378 -10.52 18.89 -4.79
CA PHE A 378 -10.65 19.00 -6.24
C PHE A 378 -9.73 18.03 -6.98
N THR A 379 -10.32 17.36 -7.96
CA THR A 379 -9.60 16.59 -8.98
C THR A 379 -10.09 17.02 -10.37
N GLN A 380 -9.36 16.67 -11.41
CA GLN A 380 -9.77 16.94 -12.79
C GLN A 380 -9.39 15.79 -13.71
N ASP A 381 -10.16 15.60 -14.77
CA ASP A 381 -9.77 14.70 -15.85
C ASP A 381 -8.48 15.19 -16.53
N LYS A 382 -7.75 14.29 -17.20
CA LYS A 382 -6.49 14.65 -17.90
C LYS A 382 -6.66 15.74 -18.96
N GLY A 383 -7.89 15.94 -19.45
CA GLY A 383 -8.22 16.99 -20.42
C GLY A 383 -8.51 18.35 -19.80
N GLY A 384 -8.65 18.44 -18.47
CA GLY A 384 -9.02 19.67 -17.76
C GLY A 384 -10.44 20.16 -18.06
N LYS A 385 -11.29 19.34 -18.70
CA LYS A 385 -12.65 19.72 -19.08
C LYS A 385 -13.65 19.43 -17.97
N ASN A 386 -13.41 18.40 -17.18
CA ASN A 386 -14.25 18.04 -16.06
C ASN A 386 -13.44 18.24 -14.78
N ILE A 387 -13.89 19.19 -13.97
CA ILE A 387 -13.38 19.40 -12.61
C ILE A 387 -14.38 18.76 -11.66
N TYR A 388 -13.89 17.95 -10.74
CA TYR A 388 -14.70 17.31 -9.71
C TYR A 388 -14.48 18.02 -8.38
N CYS A 389 -15.55 18.62 -7.86
CA CYS A 389 -15.61 19.22 -6.53
C CYS A 389 -16.18 18.19 -5.56
N ILE A 390 -15.35 17.72 -4.62
CA ILE A 390 -15.65 16.61 -3.73
C ILE A 390 -15.84 17.14 -2.31
N LEU A 391 -17.06 17.03 -1.80
CA LEU A 391 -17.43 17.43 -0.44
C LEU A 391 -17.38 16.21 0.49
N THR A 392 -16.55 16.25 1.53
CA THR A 392 -16.51 15.21 2.58
C THR A 392 -17.60 15.40 3.64
N LYS A 393 -18.35 16.50 3.57
CA LYS A 393 -19.52 16.78 4.39
C LYS A 393 -20.63 17.37 3.55
N TRP A 394 -21.85 16.86 3.72
CA TRP A 394 -23.02 17.41 3.04
C TRP A 394 -23.27 18.87 3.45
N CYS A 395 -23.68 19.69 2.49
CA CYS A 395 -24.12 21.07 2.72
C CYS A 395 -25.61 21.14 2.40
N ASP A 396 -26.44 21.50 3.38
CA ASP A 396 -27.91 21.47 3.23
C ASP A 396 -28.46 22.59 2.31
N ASP A 397 -27.75 23.71 2.22
CA ASP A 397 -28.16 24.90 1.48
C ASP A 397 -27.25 25.12 0.25
N GLU A 398 -26.40 26.14 0.29
CA GLU A 398 -25.45 26.48 -0.76
C GLU A 398 -24.01 26.49 -0.23
N PHE A 399 -23.07 26.22 -1.11
CA PHE A 399 -21.65 26.37 -0.83
C PHE A 399 -20.96 27.14 -1.95
N VAL A 400 -19.83 27.75 -1.59
CA VAL A 400 -19.10 28.65 -2.47
C VAL A 400 -17.75 28.04 -2.83
N ILE A 401 -17.39 28.16 -4.11
CA ILE A 401 -16.04 27.94 -4.61
C ILE A 401 -15.58 29.16 -5.40
N TYR A 402 -14.27 29.36 -5.49
CA TYR A 402 -13.64 30.49 -6.12
C TYR A 402 -12.76 30.04 -7.29
N CYS A 403 -12.92 30.67 -8.45
CA CYS A 403 -12.05 30.50 -9.60
C CYS A 403 -10.68 31.13 -9.33
N ASN A 404 -9.60 30.38 -9.57
CA ASN A 404 -8.24 30.91 -9.59
C ASN A 404 -7.87 31.49 -10.97
N GLU A 405 -8.66 31.21 -11.99
CA GLU A 405 -8.46 31.64 -13.37
C GLU A 405 -9.81 31.91 -14.06
N ASP A 406 -9.80 32.61 -15.20
CA ASP A 406 -11.02 32.93 -15.94
C ASP A 406 -11.59 31.68 -16.64
N VAL A 407 -12.66 31.12 -16.08
CA VAL A 407 -13.35 29.92 -16.61
C VAL A 407 -14.82 30.17 -16.88
N ASN A 408 -15.32 29.54 -17.95
CA ASN A 408 -16.75 29.46 -18.25
C ASN A 408 -17.28 28.09 -17.84
N ILE A 409 -18.31 28.08 -16.99
CA ILE A 409 -18.97 26.85 -16.56
C ILE A 409 -20.12 26.53 -17.51
N ASN A 410 -20.03 25.38 -18.16
CA ASN A 410 -21.05 24.84 -19.04
C ASN A 410 -22.20 24.19 -18.26
N SER A 411 -21.87 23.40 -17.23
CA SER A 411 -22.85 22.74 -16.36
C SER A 411 -22.22 22.27 -15.05
N ILE A 412 -23.03 22.20 -13.99
CA ILE A 412 -22.67 21.53 -12.73
C ILE A 412 -23.68 20.40 -12.50
N ASN A 413 -23.21 19.19 -12.17
CA ASN A 413 -24.08 18.05 -11.87
C ASN A 413 -23.54 17.30 -10.65
N LEU A 414 -24.42 16.92 -9.73
CA LEU A 414 -24.08 16.00 -8.64
C LEU A 414 -24.07 14.56 -9.20
N LEU A 415 -23.01 13.80 -8.98
CA LEU A 415 -22.89 12.44 -9.51
C LEU A 415 -23.99 11.53 -8.92
N ASN A 416 -24.61 10.71 -9.77
CA ASN A 416 -25.73 9.82 -9.42
C ASN A 416 -26.96 10.55 -8.82
N TYR A 417 -27.10 11.84 -9.12
CA TYR A 417 -28.32 12.61 -8.95
C TYR A 417 -28.90 12.93 -10.33
N GLY A 418 -30.17 12.61 -10.55
CA GLY A 418 -30.85 12.79 -11.84
C GLY A 418 -31.51 14.15 -12.04
N GLY A 419 -31.45 15.03 -11.04
CA GLY A 419 -31.99 16.38 -11.13
C GLY A 419 -30.94 17.43 -11.49
N ASP A 420 -31.41 18.64 -11.75
CA ASP A 420 -30.53 19.77 -12.08
C ASP A 420 -29.91 20.38 -10.82
N ILE A 421 -28.68 20.90 -10.94
CA ILE A 421 -28.01 21.70 -9.91
C ILE A 421 -28.05 23.16 -10.33
N THR A 422 -28.64 24.01 -9.51
CA THR A 422 -28.67 25.46 -9.74
C THR A 422 -27.42 26.10 -9.18
N TYR A 423 -26.79 26.97 -9.96
CA TYR A 423 -25.63 27.74 -9.54
C TYR A 423 -25.67 29.16 -10.10
N SER A 424 -24.91 30.06 -9.50
CA SER A 424 -24.66 31.41 -10.01
C SER A 424 -23.17 31.72 -9.99
N GLN A 425 -22.69 32.49 -10.97
CA GLN A 425 -21.30 32.90 -11.08
C GLN A 425 -21.23 34.42 -11.10
N ASN A 426 -20.59 35.00 -10.07
CA ASN A 426 -20.40 36.43 -9.90
C ASN A 426 -18.90 36.75 -9.88
N GLY A 427 -18.34 37.02 -11.06
CA GLY A 427 -16.89 37.18 -11.19
C GLY A 427 -16.17 35.84 -10.95
N ASN A 428 -15.27 35.81 -9.95
CA ASN A 428 -14.56 34.60 -9.56
C ASN A 428 -15.32 33.75 -8.53
N GLU A 429 -16.44 34.21 -8.01
CA GLU A 429 -17.24 33.47 -7.02
C GLU A 429 -18.32 32.63 -7.71
N ILE A 430 -18.41 31.35 -7.34
CA ILE A 430 -19.44 30.43 -7.81
C ILE A 430 -20.21 29.91 -6.60
N ILE A 431 -21.51 30.20 -6.57
CA ILE A 431 -22.44 29.75 -5.54
C ILE A 431 -23.22 28.56 -6.08
N ILE A 432 -23.08 27.40 -5.45
CA ILE A 432 -23.69 26.12 -5.87
C ILE A 432 -24.74 25.74 -4.85
N ASN A 433 -25.97 25.51 -5.29
CA ASN A 433 -27.06 25.07 -4.42
C ASN A 433 -27.09 23.54 -4.36
N SER A 434 -27.02 22.99 -3.15
CA SER A 434 -27.22 21.56 -2.95
C SER A 434 -28.69 21.20 -3.16
N PRO A 435 -28.98 20.07 -3.83
CA PRO A 435 -30.35 19.61 -3.99
C PRO A 435 -30.86 18.98 -2.69
N THR A 436 -32.17 18.98 -2.44
CA THR A 436 -32.71 18.17 -1.35
C THR A 436 -32.67 16.68 -1.74
N ILE A 437 -31.82 15.90 -1.06
CA ILE A 437 -31.70 14.45 -1.29
C ILE A 437 -32.34 13.66 -0.14
N ALA A 438 -33.09 12.60 -0.46
CA ALA A 438 -33.53 11.66 0.55
C ALA A 438 -32.35 10.73 0.90
N PRO A 439 -32.03 10.52 2.20
CA PRO A 439 -30.87 9.72 2.61
C PRO A 439 -30.85 8.28 2.08
N ASN A 440 -32.02 7.73 1.73
CA ASN A 440 -32.18 6.38 1.20
C ASN A 440 -32.11 6.29 -0.33
N THR A 441 -32.07 7.42 -1.06
CA THR A 441 -32.07 7.43 -2.52
C THR A 441 -30.73 7.84 -3.14
N TYR A 442 -29.84 8.46 -2.37
CA TYR A 442 -28.55 8.92 -2.87
C TYR A 442 -27.41 7.94 -2.53
N GLY A 443 -26.74 7.42 -3.56
CA GLY A 443 -25.69 6.40 -3.42
C GLY A 443 -24.30 6.89 -3.00
N GLY A 444 -24.11 8.19 -2.73
CA GLY A 444 -22.81 8.77 -2.34
C GLY A 444 -22.66 8.95 -0.83
N LYS A 445 -22.80 7.87 -0.06
CA LYS A 445 -22.52 7.89 1.38
C LYS A 445 -21.08 8.37 1.64
N TYR A 446 -20.82 9.05 2.75
CA TYR A 446 -19.51 9.58 3.19
C TYR A 446 -18.96 10.80 2.44
N ALA A 447 -19.14 10.91 1.12
CA ALA A 447 -18.70 12.08 0.35
C ALA A 447 -19.49 12.26 -0.95
N TYR A 448 -19.58 13.51 -1.41
CA TYR A 448 -20.50 13.97 -2.46
C TYR A 448 -19.74 14.69 -3.56
N VAL A 449 -19.99 14.32 -4.81
CA VAL A 449 -19.15 14.79 -5.93
C VAL A 449 -19.97 15.58 -6.94
N TYR A 450 -19.61 16.84 -7.11
CA TYR A 450 -20.13 17.70 -8.17
C TYR A 450 -19.15 17.72 -9.34
N ARG A 451 -19.59 17.28 -10.52
CA ARG A 451 -18.86 17.44 -11.77
C ARG A 451 -19.19 18.80 -12.39
N ILE A 452 -18.19 19.66 -12.42
CA ILE A 452 -18.20 20.97 -13.05
C ILE A 452 -17.56 20.81 -14.43
N LYS A 453 -18.36 21.00 -15.48
CA LYS A 453 -17.89 20.91 -16.86
C LYS A 453 -17.56 22.30 -17.36
N LEU A 454 -16.32 22.48 -17.80
CA LEU A 454 -15.84 23.69 -18.47
C LEU A 454 -16.06 23.60 -19.98
N ASP A 455 -16.04 24.75 -20.67
CA ASP A 455 -16.24 24.84 -22.12
C ASP A 455 -15.18 24.09 -22.95
#